data_AF-A0A0B7FYZ3-F1
#
_entry.id   AF-A0A0B7FYZ3-F1
#
_cell.length_a   1.000
_cell.length_b   1.000
_cell.length_c   1.000
_cell.angle_alpha   90.00
_cell.angle_beta   90.00
_cell.angle_gamma   90.00
#
_symmetry.space_group_name_H-M   'P 1'
#
loop_
_entity.id
_entity.type
_entity.pdbx_description
1 polymer ?
#
loop_
_entity_poly.entity_id
_entity_poly.type
_entity_poly.pdbx_seq_one_letter_code
_entity_poly.pdbx_strand_id
1 'polypeptide(L)'
;MPSNNIWTLRIDPAKNNWLEKLNEWAQIFKTSVDWEVISSTNEDKQIVHSAIPTIRGIRMSDCTGYGSSKKAAKNDAAKKLSDQERLVRYN
;
A
#
# COMPACT_ATOMS: atom_id res chain seq x y z
N MET A 1 16.33 -18.85 -1.67
CA MET A 1 16.09 -18.82 -3.12
C MET A 1 15.62 -17.41 -3.45
N PRO A 2 16.23 -16.69 -4.41
CA PRO A 2 15.75 -15.37 -4.77
C PRO A 2 14.36 -15.50 -5.42
N SER A 3 13.51 -14.56 -5.06
CA SER A 3 12.07 -14.53 -5.18
C SER A 3 11.62 -14.25 -6.62
N ASN A 4 11.55 -15.30 -7.45
CA ASN A 4 11.06 -15.19 -8.84
C ASN A 4 9.58 -14.78 -8.99
N ASN A 5 8.87 -14.59 -7.87
CA ASN A 5 7.46 -14.22 -7.87
C ASN A 5 7.21 -12.77 -7.48
N ILE A 6 8.21 -11.90 -7.30
CA ILE A 6 7.93 -10.49 -6.96
C ILE A 6 7.17 -9.78 -8.10
N TRP A 7 6.17 -8.99 -7.73
CA TRP A 7 5.42 -8.12 -8.64
C TRP A 7 5.70 -6.66 -8.30
N THR A 8 6.28 -5.93 -9.24
CA THR A 8 6.46 -4.48 -9.11
C THR A 8 5.28 -3.74 -9.74
N LEU A 9 4.69 -2.80 -9.01
CA LEU A 9 3.62 -1.96 -9.54
C LEU A 9 4.16 -1.06 -10.65
N ARG A 10 3.54 -1.10 -11.82
CA ARG A 10 3.87 -0.21 -12.94
C ARG A 10 3.05 1.06 -12.84
N ILE A 11 3.65 2.12 -12.32
CA ILE A 11 2.99 3.42 -12.18
C ILE A 11 3.21 4.35 -13.37
N ASP A 12 2.22 5.19 -13.61
CA ASP A 12 2.41 6.42 -14.40
C ASP A 12 2.89 7.51 -13.43
N PRO A 13 4.15 7.97 -13.52
CA PRO A 13 4.72 8.91 -12.56
C PRO A 13 3.98 10.25 -12.55
N ALA A 14 3.30 10.62 -13.64
CA ALA A 14 2.48 11.84 -13.68
C ALA A 14 1.18 11.72 -12.86
N LYS A 15 0.72 10.49 -12.59
CA LYS A 15 -0.55 10.21 -11.91
C LYS A 15 -0.40 9.81 -10.45
N ASN A 16 0.80 9.39 -10.03
CA ASN A 16 1.09 8.94 -8.66
C ASN A 16 0.05 7.93 -8.14
N ASN A 17 -0.37 6.99 -9.00
CA ASN A 17 -1.57 6.15 -8.81
C ASN A 17 -1.28 4.78 -8.17
N TRP A 18 -0.37 4.73 -7.21
CA TRP A 18 0.07 3.49 -6.55
C TRP A 18 -1.08 2.66 -5.99
N LEU A 19 -2.06 3.30 -5.34
CA LEU A 19 -3.23 2.61 -4.78
C LEU A 19 -4.08 1.95 -5.87
N GLU A 20 -4.25 2.61 -7.01
CA GLU A 20 -5.00 2.04 -8.13
C GLU A 20 -4.27 0.82 -8.71
N LYS A 21 -2.94 0.92 -8.87
CA LYS A 21 -2.12 -0.20 -9.32
C LYS A 21 -2.09 -1.37 -8.33
N LEU A 22 -2.12 -1.09 -7.04
CA LEU A 22 -2.26 -2.13 -6.02
C LEU A 22 -3.61 -2.83 -6.11
N ASN A 23 -4.69 -2.09 -6.37
CA ASN A 23 -6.01 -2.67 -6.56
C ASN A 23 -6.08 -3.53 -7.84
N GLU A 24 -5.44 -3.10 -8.94
CA GLU A 24 -5.31 -3.92 -10.15
C GLU A 24 -4.57 -5.23 -9.86
N TRP A 25 -3.45 -5.17 -9.13
CA TRP A 25 -2.73 -6.37 -8.68
C TRP A 25 -3.63 -7.29 -7.84
N ALA A 26 -4.36 -6.73 -6.89
CA ALA A 26 -5.26 -7.48 -6.02
C ALA A 26 -6.36 -8.20 -6.81
N GLN A 27 -6.92 -7.54 -7.83
CA GLN A 27 -7.90 -8.11 -8.75
C GLN A 27 -7.32 -9.24 -9.61
N ILE A 28 -6.16 -9.02 -10.24
CA ILE A 28 -5.50 -10.01 -11.10
C ILE A 28 -5.26 -11.32 -10.34
N PHE A 29 -4.78 -11.21 -9.11
CA PHE A 29 -4.42 -12.37 -8.29
C PHE A 29 -5.50 -12.80 -7.31
N LYS A 30 -6.71 -12.25 -7.42
CA LYS A 30 -7.88 -12.59 -6.57
C LYS A 30 -7.55 -12.57 -5.07
N THR A 31 -6.79 -11.57 -4.64
CA THR A 31 -6.44 -11.35 -3.23
C THR A 31 -7.12 -10.09 -2.70
N SER A 32 -7.32 -10.01 -1.39
CA SER A 32 -7.76 -8.78 -0.73
C SER A 32 -6.56 -8.00 -0.18
N VAL A 33 -6.72 -6.68 -0.16
CA VAL A 33 -5.88 -5.77 0.63
C VAL A 33 -6.80 -5.04 1.59
N ASP A 34 -6.74 -5.46 2.85
CA ASP A 34 -7.47 -4.85 3.94
C ASP A 34 -6.65 -3.71 4.54
N TRP A 35 -7.33 -2.75 5.17
CA TRP A 35 -6.69 -1.51 5.62
C TRP A 35 -7.09 -1.16 7.04
N GLU A 36 -6.10 -1.01 7.90
CA GLU A 36 -6.25 -0.30 9.17
C GLU A 36 -5.87 1.16 8.94
N VAL A 37 -6.80 2.09 9.17
CA VAL A 37 -6.56 3.52 8.97
C VAL A 37 -6.73 4.26 10.27
N ILE A 38 -5.66 4.86 10.76
CA ILE A 38 -5.62 5.62 12.00
C ILE A 38 -5.49 7.09 11.63
N SER A 39 -6.34 7.94 12.23
CA SER A 39 -6.28 9.39 12.05
C SER A 39 -5.90 10.01 13.39
N SER A 40 -4.85 10.82 13.39
CA SER A 40 -4.37 11.51 14.58
C SER A 40 -4.15 12.99 14.26
N THR A 41 -4.13 13.81 15.30
CA THR A 41 -3.75 15.21 15.19
C THR A 41 -2.30 15.32 15.65
N ASN A 42 -1.43 15.90 14.82
CA ASN A 42 -0.03 16.11 15.20
C ASN A 42 0.14 17.34 16.11
N GLU A 43 1.37 17.62 16.55
CA GLU A 43 1.69 18.75 17.41
C GLU A 43 1.32 20.11 16.78
N ASP A 44 1.37 20.20 15.45
CA ASP A 44 0.96 21.37 14.66
C ASP A 44 -0.57 21.49 14.46
N LYS A 45 -1.37 20.69 15.17
CA LYS A 45 -2.84 20.64 15.03
C LYS A 45 -3.33 20.23 13.63
N GLN A 46 -2.48 19.59 12.83
CA GLN A 46 -2.85 19.04 11.53
C GLN A 46 -3.34 17.61 11.67
N ILE A 47 -4.40 17.27 10.93
CA ILE A 47 -4.87 15.89 10.84
C ILE A 47 -3.92 15.12 9.91
N VAL A 48 -3.31 14.09 10.47
CA VAL A 48 -2.49 13.12 9.73
C VAL A 48 -3.17 11.77 9.74
N HIS A 49 -3.09 11.08 8.61
CA HIS A 49 -3.61 9.73 8.46
C HIS A 49 -2.45 8.76 8.26
N SER A 50 -2.52 7.63 8.95
CA SER A 50 -1.69 6.47 8.68
C SER A 50 -2.55 5.31 8.19
N ALA A 51 -2.01 4.53 7.26
CA ALA A 51 -2.69 3.38 6.67
C ALA A 51 -1.76 2.16 6.69
N ILE A 52 -2.21 1.08 7.31
CA ILE A 52 -1.46 -0.16 7.46
C ILE A 52 -2.15 -1.22 6.60
N PRO A 53 -1.49 -1.73 5.55
CA PRO A 53 -2.08 -2.75 4.70
C PRO A 53 -1.97 -4.14 5.34
N THR A 54 -3.03 -4.91 5.20
CA THR A 54 -3.07 -6.34 5.53
C THR A 54 -3.35 -7.11 4.24
N ILE A 55 -2.41 -7.98 3.85
CA ILE A 55 -2.51 -8.80 2.64
C ILE A 55 -2.66 -10.25 3.08
N ARG A 56 -3.78 -10.88 2.73
CA ARG A 56 -4.06 -12.29 3.10
C ARG A 56 -3.93 -12.57 4.60
N GLY A 57 -4.37 -11.63 5.44
CA GLY A 57 -4.28 -11.74 6.89
C GLY A 57 -2.90 -11.41 7.48
N ILE A 58 -1.89 -11.11 6.66
CA ILE A 58 -0.57 -10.67 7.13
C ILE A 58 -0.53 -9.15 7.17
N ARG A 59 -0.41 -8.60 8.37
CA ARG A 59 -0.30 -7.15 8.61
C ARG A 59 1.11 -6.66 8.26
N MET A 60 1.22 -5.83 7.22
CA MET A 60 2.48 -5.30 6.70
C MET A 60 2.82 -3.96 7.39
N SER A 61 3.17 -4.03 8.67
CA SER A 61 3.40 -2.84 9.51
C SER A 61 4.60 -2.01 9.06
N ASP A 62 5.59 -2.64 8.44
CA ASP A 62 6.75 -2.02 7.79
C ASP A 62 6.40 -1.25 6.50
N CYS A 63 5.21 -1.49 5.94
CA CYS A 63 4.64 -0.77 4.80
C CYS A 63 3.60 0.28 5.23
N THR A 64 3.62 0.72 6.49
CA THR A 64 2.71 1.78 6.96
C THR A 64 2.90 3.05 6.13
N GLY A 65 1.82 3.51 5.50
CA GLY A 65 1.79 4.72 4.70
C GLY A 65 1.24 5.91 5.47
N TYR A 66 1.65 7.13 5.09
CA TYR A 66 1.23 8.37 5.74
C TYR A 66 0.73 9.40 4.73
N GLY A 67 -0.18 10.26 5.16
CA GLY A 67 -0.61 11.39 4.34
C GLY A 67 -1.64 12.29 5.00
N SER A 68 -1.89 13.44 4.37
CA SER A 68 -2.90 14.42 4.78
C SER A 68 -4.35 13.98 4.52
N SER A 69 -4.54 12.81 3.89
CA SER A 69 -5.85 12.19 3.71
C SER A 69 -5.74 10.66 3.79
N LYS A 70 -6.85 9.99 4.09
CA LYS A 70 -6.91 8.51 4.08
C LYS A 70 -6.45 7.92 2.74
N LYS A 71 -6.83 8.55 1.61
CA LYS A 71 -6.41 8.11 0.26
C LYS A 71 -4.90 8.28 0.06
N ALA A 72 -4.34 9.42 0.48
CA ALA A 72 -2.90 9.66 0.39
C ALA A 72 -2.10 8.65 1.23
N ALA A 73 -2.54 8.36 2.46
CA ALA A 73 -1.90 7.37 3.32
C ALA A 73 -1.91 5.96 2.69
N LYS A 74 -3.04 5.54 2.11
CA LYS A 74 -3.12 4.26 1.38
C LYS A 74 -2.23 4.24 0.13
N ASN A 75 -2.12 5.35 -0.58
CA ASN A 75 -1.27 5.47 -1.76
C ASN A 75 0.23 5.38 -1.40
N ASP A 76 0.65 6.04 -0.33
CA ASP A 76 2.02 5.93 0.21
C ASP A 76 2.33 4.49 0.66
N ALA A 77 1.39 3.83 1.34
CA ALA A 77 1.52 2.43 1.74
C ALA A 77 1.64 1.50 0.52
N ALA A 78 0.85 1.73 -0.53
CA ALA A 78 0.93 0.97 -1.78
C ALA A 78 2.28 1.10 -2.47
N LYS A 79 2.87 2.30 -2.44
CA LYS A 79 4.25 2.52 -2.90
C LYS A 79 5.24 1.68 -2.09
N LYS A 80 5.17 1.74 -0.76
CA LYS A 80 6.06 0.97 0.14
C LYS A 80 5.95 -0.54 -0.08
N LEU A 81 4.74 -1.07 -0.28
CA LEU A 81 4.54 -2.49 -0.61
C LEU A 81 5.28 -2.90 -1.88
N SER A 82 5.28 -2.04 -2.91
CA SER A 82 6.00 -2.28 -4.15
C SER A 82 7.51 -2.15 -3.96
N ASP A 83 7.96 -1.09 -3.29
CA ASP A 83 9.39 -0.81 -3.06
C ASP A 83 10.06 -1.87 -2.18
N GLN A 84 9.32 -2.44 -1.22
CA GLN A 84 9.79 -3.50 -0.32
C GLN A 84 9.50 -4.91 -0.85
N GLU A 85 9.10 -5.04 -2.12
CA GLU A 85 8.90 -6.33 -2.79
C GLU A 85 7.88 -7.25 -2.06
N ARG A 86 6.91 -6.66 -1.36
CA ARG A 86 5.87 -7.39 -0.60
C ARG A 86 4.76 -7.96 -1.48
N LEU A 87 4.67 -7.50 -2.72
CA LEU A 87 3.69 -7.95 -3.69
C LEU A 87 4.27 -9.12 -4.49
N VAL A 88 3.52 -10.22 -4.56
CA VAL A 88 3.95 -11.41 -5.30
C VAL A 88 2.91 -11.86 -6.33
N ARG A 89 3.39 -12.56 -7.35
CA ARG A 89 2.62 -13.28 -8.37
C ARG A 89 2.07 -14.53 -7.74
N TYR A 90 0.79 -14.76 -7.96
CA TYR A 90 0.11 -15.99 -7.60
C TYR A 90 -0.36 -16.68 -8.89
N ASN A 91 -0.20 -18.01 -8.94
CA ASN A 91 -0.74 -18.84 -10.03
C ASN A 91 -2.17 -19.27 -9.70
#